data_AF-A0A267HPF3-F1
#
_entry.id   AF-A0A267HPF3-F1
#
_cell.length_a   1.000
_cell.length_b   1.000
_cell.length_c   1.000
_cell.angle_alpha   90.00
_cell.angle_beta   90.00
_cell.angle_gamma   90.00
#
_symmetry.space_group_name_H-M   'P 1'
#
loop_
_entity.id
_entity.type
_entity.pdbx_description
1 polymer ?
#
loop_
_entity_poly.entity_id
_entity_poly.type
_entity_poly.pdbx_seq_one_letter_code
_entity_poly.pdbx_strand_id
1 'polypeptide(L)' 'MKKEEICINAVYEANVIGYDERKTVRVVNIFERTATVEILDCGLLALAKIGTMKESLNV' A
#
# COMPACT_ATOMS: atom_id res chain seq x y z
N MET A 1 6.63 7.69 0.22
CA MET A 1 7.22 7.55 1.58
C MET A 1 8.49 6.70 1.49
N LYS A 2 9.32 6.68 2.54
CA LYS A 2 10.40 5.70 2.73
C LYS A 2 9.86 4.46 3.43
N LYS A 3 10.59 3.34 3.35
CA LYS A 3 10.19 2.07 3.98
C LYS A 3 9.99 2.18 5.51
N GLU A 4 10.75 3.06 6.16
CA GLU A 4 10.76 3.25 7.62
C GLU A 4 9.51 3.98 8.13
N GLU A 5 8.81 4.66 7.24
CA GLU A 5 7.57 5.41 7.53
C GLU A 5 6.31 4.56 7.31
N ILE A 6 6.47 3.32 6.86
CA ILE A 6 5.37 2.41 6.56
C ILE A 6 5.25 1.39 7.69
N CYS A 7 4.03 1.18 8.18
CA CYS A 7 3.75 0.19 9.20
C CYS A 7 2.98 -0.99 8.62
N ILE A 8 3.34 -2.20 9.06
CA ILE A 8 2.56 -3.41 8.80
C ILE A 8 1.18 -3.24 9.46
N ASN A 9 0.13 -3.70 8.78
CA ASN A 9 -1.30 -3.56 9.12
C ASN A 9 -1.86 -2.13 9.03
N ALA A 10 -1.06 -1.12 8.71
CA ALA A 10 -1.58 0.22 8.45
C ALA A 10 -2.16 0.34 7.03
N VAL A 11 -3.08 1.30 6.88
CA VAL A 11 -3.84 1.54 5.65
C VAL A 11 -3.31 2.78 4.94
N TYR A 12 -3.08 2.65 3.64
CA TYR A 12 -2.54 3.71 2.79
C TYR A 12 -3.28 3.75 1.47
N GLU A 13 -3.23 4.90 0.79
CA GLU A 13 -3.49 4.97 -0.64
C GLU A 13 -2.18 4.79 -1.41
N ALA A 14 -2.15 3.86 -2.37
CA ALA A 14 -0.93 3.57 -3.12
C ALA A 14 -1.21 3.20 -4.57
N ASN A 15 -0.19 3.36 -5.43
CA ASN A 15 -0.22 2.79 -6.76
C ASN A 15 0.14 1.29 -6.66
N VAL A 16 -0.83 0.45 -6.99
CA VAL A 16 -0.65 -1.01 -7.04
C VAL A 16 -0.17 -1.39 -8.45
N ILE A 17 0.81 -2.28 -8.53
CA ILE A 17 1.35 -2.76 -9.80
C ILE A 17 0.25 -3.52 -10.55
N GLY A 18 -0.01 -3.15 -11.80
CA GLY A 18 -1.07 -3.74 -12.62
C GLY A 18 -2.43 -3.04 -12.52
N TYR A 19 -2.53 -1.96 -11.75
CA TYR A 19 -3.72 -1.11 -11.68
C TYR A 19 -3.37 0.31 -12.12
N ASP A 20 -4.23 0.92 -12.93
CA ASP A 20 -4.06 2.31 -13.39
C ASP A 20 -4.42 3.33 -12.31
N GLU A 21 -5.32 2.96 -11.40
CA GLU A 21 -5.80 3.83 -10.34
C GLU A 21 -5.09 3.56 -9.01
N ARG A 22 -5.08 4.58 -8.14
CA ARG A 22 -4.73 4.35 -6.73
C ARG A 22 -5.77 3.48 -6.07
N LYS A 23 -5.29 2.64 -5.16
CA LYS A 23 -6.15 1.79 -4.33
C LYS A 23 -5.85 2.03 -2.86
N THR A 24 -6.89 1.89 -2.05
CA THR A 24 -6.75 1.83 -0.59
C THR A 24 -6.28 0.43 -0.23
N VAL A 25 -5.13 0.36 0.42
CA VAL A 25 -4.43 -0.90 0.67
C VAL A 25 -3.97 -1.02 2.11
N ARG A 26 -4.02 -2.23 2.65
CA ARG A 26 -3.44 -2.59 3.95
C ARG A 26 -2.09 -3.26 3.74
N VAL A 27 -1.06 -2.78 4.44
CA VAL A 27 0.29 -3.35 4.30
C VAL A 27 0.39 -4.68 5.02
N VAL A 28 0.81 -5.72 4.31
CA VAL A 28 1.02 -7.06 4.86
C VAL A 28 2.51 -7.32 5.09
N ASN A 29 3.36 -6.89 4.15
CA ASN A 29 4.81 -7.03 4.26
C ASN A 29 5.52 -5.90 3.54
N ILE A 30 6.72 -5.53 4.00
CA ILE A 30 7.50 -4.39 3.50
C ILE A 30 8.81 -4.89 2.91
N PHE A 31 9.11 -4.48 1.68
CA PHE A 31 10.40 -4.70 1.01
C PHE A 31 11.15 -3.38 0.86
N GLU A 32 12.28 -3.41 0.14
CA GLU A 32 13.13 -2.22 -0.01
C GLU A 32 12.45 -1.08 -0.79
N ARG A 33 11.70 -1.40 -1.85
CA ARG A 33 11.03 -0.42 -2.74
C ARG A 33 9.54 -0.67 -2.95
N THR A 34 9.07 -1.84 -2.54
CA THR A 34 7.68 -2.30 -2.71
C THR A 34 7.16 -2.87 -1.41
N ALA A 35 5.85 -3.07 -1.31
CA ALA A 35 5.22 -3.75 -0.20
C ALA A 35 4.19 -4.74 -0.74
N THR A 36 4.06 -5.91 -0.10
CA THR A 36 2.88 -6.75 -0.28
C THR A 36 1.75 -6.09 0.48
N VAL A 37 0.65 -5.84 -0.22
CA VAL A 37 -0.51 -5.16 0.33
C VAL A 37 -1.77 -5.92 -0.04
N GLU A 38 -2.79 -5.79 0.79
CA GLU A 38 -4.14 -6.24 0.50
C GLU A 38 -4.97 -5.05 0.03
N ILE A 39 -5.60 -5.17 -1.13
CA ILE A 39 -6.51 -4.15 -1.66
C ILE A 39 -7.83 -4.26 -0.90
N LEU A 40 -8.19 -3.23 -0.13
CA LEU A 40 -9.36 -3.30 0.76
C LEU A 40 -10.70 -3.43 0.01
N ASP A 41 -10.76 -2.94 -1.23
CA ASP A 41 -11.96 -3.00 -2.07
C ASP A 41 -12.33 -4.44 -2.49
N CYS A 42 -11.34 -5.30 -2.71
CA CYS A 42 -11.56 -6.65 -3.26
C CYS A 42 -10.92 -7.79 -2.46
N GLY A 43 -10.15 -7.49 -1.41
CA GLY A 43 -9.46 -8.48 -0.57
C GLY A 43 -8.28 -9.19 -1.24
N LEU A 44 -7.88 -8.76 -2.44
CA LEU A 44 -6.77 -9.39 -3.16
C LEU A 44 -5.42 -8.89 -2.67
N LEU A 45 -4.44 -9.80 -2.60
CA LEU A 45 -3.05 -9.46 -2.36
C LEU A 45 -2.37 -9.00 -3.64
N ALA A 46 -1.62 -7.90 -3.54
CA ALA A 46 -0.88 -7.31 -4.65
C ALA A 46 0.41 -6.65 -4.16
N LEU A 47 1.21 -6.13 -5.11
CA LEU A 47 2.41 -5.36 -4.81
C LEU A 47 2.15 -3.87 -5.04
N ALA A 48 2.48 -3.04 -4.04
CA ALA A 48 2.40 -1.59 -4.15
C ALA A 48 3.78 -0.94 -4.08
N LYS A 49 3.94 0.20 -4.76
CA LYS A 49 5.19 0.99 -4.71
C LYS A 49 5.22 1.86 -3.45
N ILE A 50 6.19 1.63 -2.57
CA ILE A 50 6.39 2.38 -1.31
C ILE A 50 6.49 3.90 -1.57
N GLY A 51 7.18 4.29 -2.63
CA GLY A 51 7.33 5.70 -3.01
C GLY A 51 6.01 6.42 -3.27
N THR A 52 4.95 5.68 -3.60
CA THR A 52 3.61 6.21 -3.93
C THR A 52 2.62 6.17 -2.79
N MET A 53 2.98 5.54 -1.66
CA MET A 53 2.10 5.44 -0.49
C MET A 53 1.85 6.81 0.12
N LYS A 54 0.60 7.06 0.50
CA LYS A 54 0.14 8.20 1.27
C LYS A 54 -0.76 7.69 2.39
N GLU A 55 -0.63 8.23 3.60
CA GLU A 55 -1.54 7.89 4.69
C GLU A 55 -2.98 8.19 4.26
N SER A 56 -3.84 7.18 4.40
CA SER A 56 -5.27 7.39 4.20
C SER A 56 -5.78 8.05 5.48
N LEU A 57 -5.97 9.37 5.43
CA LEU A 57 -6.60 10.16 6.49
C LEU A 57 -8.09 9.76 6.58
N ASN A 58 -8.37 8.63 7.21
CA ASN A 58 -9.68 8.42 7.81
C ASN A 58 -9.65 9.07 9.19
N VAL A 59 -10.25 10.26 9.26
CA VAL A 59 -10.72 10.88 10.51
C VAL A 59 -11.95 10.11 10.99
#